data_AF-A0A077W9L4-F1
#
_entry.id   AF-A0A077W9L4-F1
#
_cell.length_a   1.000
_cell.length_b   1.000
_cell.length_c   1.000
_cell.angle_alpha   90.00
_cell.angle_beta   90.00
_cell.angle_gamma   90.00
#
_symmetry.space_group_name_H-M   'P 1'
#
loop_
_entity.id
_entity.type
_entity.pdbx_description
1 polymer ?
#
loop_
_entity_poly.entity_id
_entity_poly.type
_entity_poly.pdbx_seq_one_letter_code
_entity_poly.pdbx_strand_id
1 'polypeptide(L)'
;MARLDLIFALHAAVHAPLGIALLFAPHIVESVLSLNDNAAAILAVRGYGAAILGPAIASLMCFNLPDMLPCKRATATGLMVYHTIVAYLYFEARKQDTLPYMTATGAMLLHIAFLAVFYIWSKVTENQVKAFSKQQRQQQKGSRSH
;
A
#
# COMPACT_ATOMS: atom_id res chain seq x y z
N MET A 1 -0.12 0.72 24.35
CA MET A 1 0.82 0.78 23.21
C MET A 1 1.20 -0.61 22.73
N ALA A 2 1.83 -1.47 23.56
CA ALA A 2 2.31 -2.81 23.15
C ALA A 2 1.35 -3.74 22.35
N ARG A 3 0.02 -3.68 22.57
CA ARG A 3 -0.94 -4.54 21.84
C ARG A 3 -1.19 -4.09 20.39
N LEU A 4 -1.26 -2.78 20.14
CA LEU A 4 -1.47 -2.23 18.79
C LEU A 4 -0.22 -2.44 17.94
N ASP A 5 0.96 -2.20 18.51
CA ASP A 5 2.24 -2.46 17.85
C ASP A 5 2.38 -3.94 17.46
N LEU A 6 1.98 -4.86 18.35
CA LEU A 6 1.98 -6.29 18.05
C LEU A 6 1.02 -6.65 16.92
N ILE A 7 -0.18 -6.07 16.87
CA ILE A 7 -1.14 -6.31 15.78
C ILE A 7 -0.58 -5.83 14.44
N PHE A 8 -0.01 -4.62 14.38
CA PHE A 8 0.61 -4.11 13.16
C PHE A 8 1.81 -4.95 12.72
N ALA A 9 2.66 -5.36 13.66
CA ALA A 9 3.81 -6.23 13.38
C ALA A 9 3.37 -7.61 12.86
N LEU A 10 2.37 -8.24 13.48
CA LEU A 10 1.85 -9.53 13.05
C LEU A 10 1.17 -9.44 11.68
N HIS A 11 0.36 -8.39 11.45
CA HIS A 11 -0.28 -8.16 10.17
C HIS A 11 0.77 -8.02 9.06
N ALA A 12 1.80 -7.20 9.27
CA ALA A 12 2.91 -7.08 8.35
C ALA A 12 3.67 -8.40 8.14
N ALA A 13 4.00 -9.12 9.22
CA ALA A 13 4.80 -10.34 9.16
C ALA A 13 4.11 -11.47 8.39
N VAL A 14 2.77 -11.55 8.46
CA VAL A 14 2.00 -12.57 7.73
C VAL A 14 1.69 -12.11 6.31
N HIS A 15 1.25 -10.86 6.13
CA HIS A 15 0.76 -10.41 4.84
C HIS A 15 1.86 -9.97 3.86
N ALA A 16 3.00 -9.46 4.32
CA ALA A 16 4.08 -9.07 3.41
C ALA A 16 4.65 -10.28 2.64
N PRO A 17 5.00 -11.42 3.28
CA PRO A 17 5.48 -12.59 2.54
C PRO A 17 4.43 -13.14 1.58
N LEU A 18 3.16 -13.20 2.01
CA LEU A 18 2.06 -13.67 1.16
C LEU A 18 1.86 -12.75 -0.06
N GLY A 19 1.83 -11.43 0.15
CA GLY A 19 1.68 -10.45 -0.93
C GLY A 19 2.83 -10.52 -1.93
N ILE A 20 4.08 -10.68 -1.45
CA ILE A 20 5.26 -10.88 -2.30
C ILE A 20 5.15 -12.19 -3.09
N ALA A 21 4.79 -13.30 -2.43
CA ALA A 21 4.66 -14.60 -3.07
C ALA A 21 3.60 -14.58 -4.19
N LEU A 22 2.42 -14.00 -3.95
CA LEU A 22 1.37 -13.88 -4.96
C LEU A 22 1.73 -12.92 -6.10
N LEU A 23 2.56 -11.90 -5.84
CA LEU A 23 2.97 -10.92 -6.85
C LEU A 23 4.03 -11.48 -7.82
N PHE A 24 4.98 -12.27 -7.31
CA PHE A 24 6.14 -12.76 -8.08
C PHE A 24 6.07 -14.25 -8.44
N ALA A 25 5.32 -15.04 -7.69
CA ALA A 25 5.11 -16.46 -7.93
C ALA A 25 3.60 -16.81 -7.88
N PRO A 26 2.76 -16.19 -8.74
CA PRO A 26 1.31 -16.40 -8.72
C PRO A 26 0.91 -17.87 -8.99
N HIS A 27 1.79 -18.64 -9.63
CA HIS A 27 1.59 -20.06 -9.94
C HIS A 27 1.44 -20.96 -8.70
N ILE A 28 1.91 -20.52 -7.52
CA ILE A 28 1.83 -21.30 -6.27
C ILE A 28 0.38 -21.57 -5.83
N VAL A 29 -0.59 -20.80 -6.34
CA VAL A 29 -2.02 -20.97 -6.00
C VAL A 29 -2.85 -21.55 -7.15
N GLU A 30 -2.26 -21.86 -8.30
CA GLU A 30 -3.00 -22.32 -9.49
C GLU A 30 -3.68 -23.67 -9.27
N SER A 31 -3.01 -24.61 -8.60
CA SER A 31 -3.55 -25.92 -8.28
C SER A 31 -4.70 -25.87 -7.28
N VAL A 32 -4.65 -24.91 -6.35
CA VAL A 32 -5.68 -24.70 -5.33
C VAL A 32 -6.91 -24.00 -5.91
N LEU A 33 -6.70 -23.04 -6.80
CA LEU A 33 -7.76 -22.19 -7.37
C LEU A 33 -8.24 -22.63 -8.75
N SER A 34 -7.68 -23.71 -9.31
CA SER A 34 -8.05 -24.27 -10.62
C SER A 34 -8.04 -23.20 -11.74
N LEU A 35 -6.98 -22.39 -11.79
CA LEU A 35 -6.91 -21.21 -12.68
C LEU A 35 -6.62 -21.54 -14.15
N ASN A 36 -6.36 -22.80 -14.51
CA ASN A 36 -6.16 -23.32 -15.88
C ASN A 36 -5.25 -22.42 -16.76
N ASP A 37 -4.13 -21.92 -16.22
CA ASP A 37 -3.18 -21.03 -16.91
C ASP A 37 -3.81 -19.78 -17.57
N ASN A 38 -4.94 -19.32 -17.04
CA ASN A 38 -5.62 -18.14 -17.55
C ASN A 38 -4.81 -16.89 -17.20
N ALA A 39 -4.21 -16.25 -18.22
CA ALA A 39 -3.40 -15.04 -18.05
C ALA A 39 -4.15 -13.90 -17.32
N ALA A 40 -5.45 -13.75 -17.53
CA ALA A 40 -6.26 -12.76 -16.82
C ALA A 40 -6.44 -13.13 -15.33
N ALA A 41 -6.53 -14.43 -15.02
CA ALA A 41 -6.57 -14.90 -13.64
C ALA A 41 -5.21 -14.71 -12.93
N ILE A 42 -4.10 -14.99 -13.62
CA ILE A 42 -2.75 -14.74 -13.12
C ILE A 42 -2.57 -13.24 -12.84
N LEU A 43 -3.02 -12.37 -13.74
CA LEU A 43 -3.03 -10.92 -13.53
C LEU A 43 -3.84 -10.53 -12.28
N ALA A 44 -5.02 -11.14 -12.07
CA ALA A 44 -5.85 -10.90 -10.90
C ALA A 44 -5.17 -11.36 -9.60
N VAL A 45 -4.49 -12.51 -9.60
CA VAL A 45 -3.72 -13.01 -8.45
C VAL A 45 -2.59 -12.06 -8.11
N ARG A 46 -1.83 -11.58 -9.10
CA ARG A 46 -0.76 -10.59 -8.90
C ARG A 46 -1.33 -9.27 -8.36
N GLY A 47 -2.47 -8.82 -8.88
CA GLY A 47 -3.19 -7.65 -8.37
C GLY A 47 -3.66 -7.81 -6.92
N TYR A 48 -4.12 -8.99 -6.55
CA TYR A 48 -4.48 -9.32 -5.16
C TYR A 48 -3.24 -9.36 -4.25
N GLY A 49 -2.12 -9.90 -4.73
CA GLY A 49 -0.83 -9.83 -4.03
C GLY A 49 -0.40 -8.38 -3.75
N ALA A 50 -0.54 -7.49 -4.72
CA ALA A 50 -0.31 -6.06 -4.54
C ALA A 50 -1.26 -5.44 -3.50
N ALA A 51 -2.54 -5.82 -3.52
CA ALA A 51 -3.55 -5.35 -2.58
C ALA A 51 -3.31 -5.80 -1.14
N ILE A 52 -2.70 -6.97 -0.94
CA ILE A 52 -2.23 -7.45 0.37
C ILE A 52 -0.95 -6.69 0.79
N LEU A 53 -0.03 -6.46 -0.15
CA LEU A 53 1.26 -5.86 0.14
C LEU A 53 1.15 -4.39 0.59
N GLY A 54 0.23 -3.61 0.01
CA GLY A 54 0.02 -2.20 0.37
C GLY A 54 -0.28 -1.99 1.87
N PRO A 55 -1.35 -2.61 2.43
CA PRO A 55 -1.66 -2.59 3.86
C PRO A 55 -0.57 -3.20 4.74
N ALA A 56 0.16 -4.21 4.26
CA ALA A 56 1.29 -4.78 5.00
C ALA A 56 2.43 -3.75 5.17
N ILE A 57 2.76 -2.98 4.12
CA ILE A 57 3.71 -1.88 4.19
C ILE A 57 3.20 -0.77 5.11
N ALA A 58 1.92 -0.39 5.00
CA ALA A 58 1.34 0.59 5.92
C ALA A 58 1.45 0.13 7.38
N SER A 59 1.22 -1.16 7.65
CA SER A 59 1.33 -1.75 8.99
C SER A 59 2.77 -1.76 9.51
N LEU A 60 3.76 -2.09 8.66
CA LEU A 60 5.19 -1.96 8.99
C LEU A 60 5.56 -0.52 9.35
N MET A 61 5.04 0.45 8.60
CA MET A 61 5.30 1.85 8.87
C MET A 61 4.64 2.31 10.16
N CYS A 62 3.43 1.83 10.48
CA CYS A 62 2.73 2.15 11.73
C CYS A 62 3.37 1.54 12.98
N PHE A 63 4.24 0.55 12.85
CA PHE A 63 4.90 -0.09 13.99
C PHE A 63 5.72 0.93 14.80
N ASN A 64 5.46 1.01 16.10
CA ASN A 64 6.05 2.00 17.03
C ASN A 64 5.72 3.47 16.74
N LEU A 65 4.69 3.77 15.91
CA LEU A 65 4.24 5.13 15.69
C LEU A 65 3.04 5.48 16.60
N PRO A 66 2.94 6.74 17.07
CA PRO A 66 1.78 7.20 17.84
C PRO A 66 0.50 7.24 16.97
N ASP A 67 -0.64 6.94 17.59
CA ASP A 67 -1.91 6.60 16.91
C ASP A 67 -2.52 7.65 15.96
N MET A 68 -2.12 8.92 16.01
CA MET A 68 -3.01 10.01 15.56
C MET A 68 -2.71 10.63 14.18
N LEU A 69 -1.44 10.70 13.75
CA LEU A 69 -1.06 11.38 12.49
C LEU A 69 -0.04 10.61 11.62
N PRO A 70 0.95 9.90 12.19
CA PRO A 70 1.88 9.12 11.37
C PRO A 70 1.20 7.94 10.66
N CYS A 71 0.13 7.36 11.24
CA CYS A 71 -0.64 6.29 10.61
C CYS A 71 -1.28 6.72 9.28
N LYS A 72 -1.79 7.96 9.18
CA LYS A 72 -2.34 8.48 7.91
C LYS A 72 -1.29 8.52 6.79
N ARG A 73 -0.04 8.86 7.13
CA ARG A 73 1.08 8.86 6.17
C ARG A 73 1.50 7.44 5.77
N ALA A 74 1.50 6.53 6.73
CA ALA A 74 1.76 5.12 6.47
C ALA A 74 0.71 4.54 5.50
N THR A 75 -0.58 4.83 5.73
CA THR A 75 -1.67 4.43 4.83
C THR A 75 -1.51 5.03 3.43
N ALA A 76 -1.21 6.33 3.31
CA ALA A 76 -0.99 6.96 2.02
C ALA A 76 0.17 6.29 1.26
N THR A 77 1.28 5.99 1.94
CA THR A 77 2.41 5.27 1.34
C THR A 77 2.02 3.87 0.87
N GLY A 78 1.30 3.10 1.68
CA GLY A 78 0.82 1.76 1.31
C GLY A 78 -0.07 1.78 0.06
N LEU A 79 -0.99 2.75 -0.02
CA LEU A 79 -1.84 2.95 -1.20
C LEU A 79 -1.03 3.37 -2.44
N MET A 80 -0.03 4.24 -2.28
CA MET A 80 0.85 4.62 -3.39
C MET A 80 1.62 3.39 -3.93
N VAL A 81 2.13 2.52 -3.05
CA VAL A 81 2.79 1.27 -3.48
C VAL A 81 1.82 0.38 -4.25
N TYR A 82 0.61 0.15 -3.71
CA TYR A 82 -0.43 -0.62 -4.38
C TYR A 82 -0.76 -0.06 -5.78
N HIS A 83 -1.07 1.23 -5.89
CA HIS A 83 -1.43 1.84 -7.17
C HIS A 83 -0.26 1.85 -8.17
N THR A 84 0.97 1.96 -7.70
CA THR A 84 2.17 1.87 -8.56
C THR A 84 2.31 0.46 -9.14
N ILE A 85 2.20 -0.57 -8.30
CA ILE A 85 2.32 -1.97 -8.74
C ILE A 85 1.18 -2.30 -9.70
N VAL A 86 -0.06 -1.93 -9.38
CA VAL A 86 -1.21 -2.23 -10.25
C VAL A 86 -1.13 -1.49 -11.58
N ALA A 87 -0.69 -0.24 -11.61
CA ALA A 87 -0.43 0.47 -12.87
C ALA A 87 0.61 -0.26 -13.74
N TYR A 88 1.69 -0.76 -13.12
CA TYR A 88 2.69 -1.58 -13.80
C TYR A 88 2.11 -2.89 -14.33
N LEU A 89 1.28 -3.59 -13.53
CA LEU A 89 0.63 -4.84 -13.96
C LEU A 89 -0.27 -4.61 -15.18
N TYR A 90 -1.04 -3.52 -15.22
CA TYR A 90 -1.86 -3.19 -16.40
C TYR A 90 -1.03 -2.75 -17.61
N PHE A 91 0.11 -2.08 -17.38
CA PHE A 91 1.07 -1.79 -18.45
C PHE A 91 1.64 -3.09 -19.06
N GLU A 92 1.99 -4.06 -18.21
CA GLU A 92 2.48 -5.37 -18.63
C GLU A 92 1.38 -6.16 -19.38
N ALA A 93 0.17 -6.20 -18.84
CA ALA A 93 -0.99 -6.85 -19.45
C ALA A 93 -1.32 -6.27 -20.84
N ARG A 94 -1.14 -4.96 -21.03
CA ARG A 94 -1.27 -4.30 -22.34
C ARG A 94 -0.21 -4.77 -23.32
N LYS A 95 1.02 -5.01 -22.87
CA LYS A 95 2.12 -5.47 -23.73
C LYS A 95 2.02 -6.94 -24.10
N GLN A 96 1.35 -7.75 -23.27
CA GLN A 96 1.17 -9.19 -23.45
C GLN A 96 -0.18 -9.54 -24.08
N ASP A 97 -0.97 -8.55 -24.51
CA ASP A 97 -2.33 -8.72 -25.05
C ASP A 97 -3.27 -9.55 -24.14
N THR A 98 -3.02 -9.52 -22.81
CA THR A 98 -3.83 -10.25 -21.82
C THR A 98 -5.23 -9.64 -21.66
N LEU A 99 -5.35 -8.33 -21.89
CA LEU A 99 -6.59 -7.57 -21.81
C LEU A 99 -6.74 -6.69 -23.07
N PRO A 100 -7.97 -6.34 -23.47
CA PRO A 100 -8.18 -5.39 -24.56
C PRO A 100 -7.41 -4.09 -24.31
N TYR A 101 -6.77 -3.56 -25.37
CA TYR A 101 -5.89 -2.39 -25.27
C TYR A 101 -6.51 -1.21 -24.51
N MET A 102 -7.78 -0.91 -24.79
CA MET A 102 -8.51 0.19 -24.15
C MET A 102 -8.72 -0.07 -22.65
N THR A 103 -9.06 -1.30 -22.28
CA THR A 103 -9.26 -1.71 -20.88
C THR A 103 -7.95 -1.62 -20.10
N ALA A 104 -6.86 -2.18 -20.63
CA ALA A 104 -5.56 -2.16 -19.98
C ALA A 104 -5.02 -0.73 -19.83
N THR A 105 -5.15 0.08 -20.89
CA THR A 105 -4.71 1.49 -20.86
C THR A 105 -5.55 2.33 -19.90
N GLY A 106 -6.88 2.17 -19.94
CA GLY A 106 -7.79 2.88 -19.05
C GLY A 106 -7.52 2.57 -17.58
N ALA A 107 -7.36 1.29 -17.24
CA ALA A 107 -7.02 0.86 -15.88
C ALA A 107 -5.64 1.37 -15.45
N MET A 108 -4.62 1.26 -16.29
CA MET A 108 -3.29 1.83 -16.01
C MET A 108 -3.36 3.33 -15.70
N LEU A 109 -4.02 4.12 -16.56
CA LEU A 109 -4.14 5.57 -16.37
C LEU A 109 -4.95 5.93 -15.13
N LEU A 110 -6.01 5.18 -14.83
CA LEU A 110 -6.79 5.35 -13.61
C LEU A 110 -5.93 5.14 -12.36
N HIS A 111 -5.13 4.08 -12.32
CA HIS A 111 -4.24 3.82 -11.19
C HIS A 111 -3.11 4.86 -11.08
N ILE A 112 -2.60 5.40 -12.19
CA ILE A 112 -1.67 6.54 -12.18
C ILE A 112 -2.34 7.81 -11.62
N ALA A 113 -3.60 8.07 -11.99
CA ALA A 113 -4.35 9.21 -11.44
C ALA A 113 -4.54 9.06 -9.92
N PHE A 114 -4.90 7.87 -9.44
CA PHE A 114 -4.97 7.59 -8.01
C PHE A 114 -3.62 7.76 -7.30
N LEU A 115 -2.51 7.35 -7.94
CA LEU A 115 -1.17 7.58 -7.40
C LEU A 115 -0.91 9.08 -7.18
N ALA A 116 -1.31 9.95 -8.12
CA ALA A 116 -1.19 11.40 -7.98
C ALA A 116 -2.06 11.94 -6.83
N VAL A 117 -3.31 11.46 -6.70
CA VAL A 117 -4.20 11.84 -5.60
C VAL A 117 -3.61 11.47 -4.25
N PHE A 118 -3.09 10.24 -4.09
CA PHE A 118 -2.50 9.78 -2.83
C PHE A 118 -1.15 10.44 -2.54
N TYR A 119 -0.39 10.82 -3.57
CA TYR A 119 0.80 11.65 -3.40
C TYR A 119 0.44 13.02 -2.81
N ILE A 120 -0.57 13.70 -3.35
CA ILE A 120 -1.06 14.98 -2.83
C ILE A 120 -1.53 14.82 -1.38
N TRP A 121 -2.30 13.76 -1.08
CA TRP A 121 -2.74 13.48 0.28
C TRP A 121 -1.57 13.26 1.25
N SER A 122 -0.54 12.51 0.82
CA SER A 122 0.68 12.28 1.61
C SER A 122 1.38 13.61 1.94
N LYS A 123 1.45 14.53 0.96
CA LYS A 123 2.02 15.88 1.16
C LYS A 123 1.21 16.77 2.09
N VAL A 124 -0.11 16.77 1.97
CA VAL A 124 -0.99 17.51 2.91
C VAL A 124 -0.78 17.00 4.34
N THR A 125 -0.73 15.68 4.51
CA THR A 125 -0.54 15.05 5.83
C THR A 125 0.86 15.32 6.40
N GLU A 126 1.89 15.39 5.56
CA GLU A 126 3.25 15.78 5.96
C GLU A 126 3.28 17.15 6.65
N ASN A 127 2.56 18.14 6.08
CA ASN A 127 2.47 19.49 6.63
C ASN A 127 1.73 19.50 7.98
N GLN A 128 0.66 18.71 8.12
CA GLN A 128 -0.08 18.56 9.37
C GLN A 128 0.78 17.96 10.49
N VAL A 129 1.57 16.93 10.18
CA VAL A 129 2.50 16.32 11.14
C VAL A 129 3.53 17.33 11.62
N LYS A 130 4.14 18.10 10.70
CA LYS A 130 5.12 19.14 11.07
C LYS A 130 4.50 20.20 11.99
N ALA A 131 3.28 20.64 11.70
CA ALA A 131 2.56 21.61 12.52
C ALA A 131 2.28 21.06 13.93
N PHE A 132 1.79 19.82 14.02
CA PHE A 132 1.50 19.15 15.29
C PHE A 132 2.76 18.92 16.14
N SER A 133 3.84 18.41 15.53
CA SER A 133 5.12 18.24 16.23
C SER A 133 5.70 19.56 16.75
N LYS A 134 5.49 20.67 16.02
CA LYS A 134 5.88 22.01 16.49
C LYS A 134 5.06 22.45 17.70
N GLN A 135 3.74 22.24 17.68
CA GLN A 135 2.84 22.55 18.81
C GLN A 135 3.19 21.75 20.07
N GLN A 136 3.44 20.43 19.94
CA GLN A 136 3.85 19.60 21.08
C GLN A 136 5.16 20.07 21.72
N ARG A 137 6.15 20.44 20.91
CA ARG A 137 7.42 21.00 21.40
C ARG A 137 7.24 22.32 22.15
N GLN A 138 6.31 23.16 21.72
CA GLN A 138 6.00 24.42 22.39
C GLN A 138 5.29 24.19 23.74
N GLN A 139 4.33 23.26 23.80
CA GLN A 139 3.65 22.89 25.04
C GLN A 139 4.61 22.31 26.09
N GLN A 140 5.53 21.43 25.68
CA GLN A 140 6.56 20.87 26.59
C GLN A 140 7.52 21.93 27.15
N LYS A 141 7.82 22.99 26.39
CA LYS A 141 8.66 24.09 26.88
C LYS A 141 7.93 24.94 27.91
N GLY A 142 6.64 25.23 27.68
CA GLY A 142 5.81 26.02 28.60
C GLY A 142 5.50 25.31 29.93
N SER A 143 5.45 23.97 29.94
CA SER A 143 5.21 23.21 31.19
C SER A 143 6.46 23.04 32.07
N ARG A 144 7.66 23.34 31.55
CA ARG A 144 8.93 23.26 32.30
C ARG A 144 9.31 24.58 32.97
N SER A 145 8.62 25.67 32.64
CA SER A 145 8.84 27.01 33.19
C SER A 145 7.95 27.35 34.39
N HIS A 146 7.15 26.38 34.86
CA HIS A 146 6.36 26.42 36.09
C HIS A 146 6.81 25.30 37.01
#